data_AF-T0YFP0-F1
#
_entry.id   AF-T0YFP0-F1
#
_cell.length_a   1.000
_cell.length_b   1.000
_cell.length_c   1.000
_cell.angle_alpha   90.00
_cell.angle_beta   90.00
_cell.angle_gamma   90.00
#
_symmetry.space_group_name_H-M   'P 1'
#
loop_
_entity.id
_entity.type
_entity.pdbx_description
1 polymer ?
#
loop_
_entity_poly.entity_id
_entity_poly.type
_entity_poly.pdbx_seq_one_letter_code
_entity_poly.pdbx_strand_id
1 'polypeptide(L)'
;MSGNQAIALGAVAAGLKFLSQYPMTPATSIMHWLAAHAESFHVVVKQAEDELAAINMAIGASHAGVRAMTATSGGGFALMVEAFGMAAMTETPLVVVESQRSGPSTGLPTKTEQGDLQMILGASQGEFPRVVLGP
;
A
#
# COMPACT_ATOMS: atom_id res chain seq x y z
N MET A 1 0.34 -20.22 5.63
CA MET A 1 0.58 -18.77 5.56
C MET A 1 0.65 -18.39 4.09
N SER A 2 -0.20 -17.48 3.63
CA SER A 2 -0.11 -16.91 2.27
C SER A 2 0.88 -15.72 2.24
N GLY A 3 1.29 -15.27 1.05
CA GLY A 3 2.16 -14.09 0.91
C GLY A 3 1.57 -12.83 1.56
N ASN A 4 0.28 -12.58 1.34
CA ASN A 4 -0.43 -11.45 1.96
C ASN A 4 -0.50 -11.56 3.49
N GLN A 5 -0.66 -12.77 4.03
CA GLN A 5 -0.59 -12.98 5.49
C GLN A 5 0.82 -12.73 6.02
N ALA A 6 1.86 -13.14 5.29
CA ALA A 6 3.25 -12.89 5.68
C ALA A 6 3.57 -11.39 5.68
N ILE A 7 3.11 -10.64 4.68
CA ILE A 7 3.24 -9.17 4.62
C ILE A 7 2.54 -8.52 5.82
N ALA A 8 1.29 -8.91 6.09
CA ALA A 8 0.53 -8.36 7.21
C ALA A 8 1.20 -8.64 8.57
N LEU A 9 1.65 -9.88 8.78
CA LEU A 9 2.35 -10.28 10.01
C LEU A 9 3.70 -9.56 10.15
N GLY A 10 4.45 -9.42 9.06
CA GLY A 10 5.71 -8.69 9.03
C GLY A 10 5.53 -7.21 9.36
N ALA A 11 4.48 -6.58 8.82
CA ALA A 11 4.15 -5.19 9.13
C ALA A 11 3.80 -5.00 10.62
N VAL A 12 2.97 -5.89 11.18
CA VAL A 12 2.66 -5.90 12.62
C VAL A 12 3.92 -6.08 13.46
N ALA A 13 4.77 -7.06 13.13
CA ALA A 13 6.03 -7.31 13.81
C ALA A 13 6.98 -6.11 13.76
N ALA A 14 6.94 -5.33 12.67
CA ALA A 14 7.69 -4.09 12.49
C ALA A 14 7.04 -2.86 13.16
N GLY A 15 5.95 -3.04 13.91
CA GLY A 15 5.29 -2.00 14.69
C GLY A 15 4.25 -1.18 13.93
N LEU A 16 3.63 -1.72 12.88
CA LEU A 16 2.50 -1.08 12.19
C LEU A 16 1.40 -0.68 13.19
N LYS A 17 0.82 0.51 13.01
CA LYS A 17 -0.31 1.01 13.81
C LYS A 17 -1.49 1.52 12.99
N PHE A 18 -1.30 1.78 11.70
CA PHE A 18 -2.37 2.27 10.84
C PHE A 18 -2.30 1.67 9.44
N LEU A 19 -3.39 1.07 8.98
CA LEU A 19 -3.61 0.66 7.60
C LEU A 19 -4.82 1.41 7.06
N SER A 20 -4.66 2.10 5.93
CA SER A 20 -5.79 2.55 5.12
C SER A 20 -5.72 1.92 3.73
N GLN A 21 -6.81 1.34 3.26
CA GLN A 21 -6.82 0.57 2.01
C GLN A 21 -8.19 0.62 1.34
N TYR A 22 -8.21 0.71 0.01
CA TYR A 22 -9.38 0.41 -0.80
C TYR A 22 -9.33 -1.06 -1.28
N PRO A 23 -10.45 -1.81 -1.28
CA PRO A 23 -10.46 -3.20 -1.73
C PRO A 23 -10.06 -3.35 -3.20
N MET A 24 -8.91 -4.00 -3.44
CA MET A 24 -8.45 -4.38 -4.77
C MET A 24 -7.74 -5.74 -4.74
N THR A 25 -8.21 -6.67 -5.57
CA THR A 25 -7.53 -7.96 -5.78
C THR A 25 -6.15 -7.75 -6.41
N PRO A 26 -5.08 -8.41 -5.95
CA PRO A 26 -5.03 -9.41 -4.86
C PRO A 26 -4.72 -8.86 -3.45
N ALA A 27 -4.53 -7.55 -3.29
CA ALA A 27 -4.13 -6.92 -2.02
C ALA A 27 -5.19 -6.94 -0.91
N THR A 28 -6.49 -7.07 -1.21
CA THR A 28 -7.59 -6.99 -0.22
C THR A 28 -7.41 -7.90 0.99
N SER A 29 -6.82 -9.09 0.79
CA SER A 29 -6.64 -10.05 1.87
C SER A 29 -5.67 -9.60 2.97
N ILE A 30 -4.79 -8.61 2.71
CA ILE A 30 -3.97 -7.95 3.74
C ILE A 30 -4.87 -7.21 4.72
N MET A 31 -5.77 -6.36 4.22
CA MET A 31 -6.75 -5.64 5.03
C MET A 31 -7.66 -6.59 5.80
N HIS A 32 -8.19 -7.64 5.16
CA HIS A 32 -9.05 -8.61 5.86
C HIS A 32 -8.33 -9.28 7.02
N TRP A 33 -7.07 -9.69 6.83
CA TRP A 33 -6.30 -10.32 7.90
C TRP A 33 -6.00 -9.33 9.03
N LEU A 34 -5.56 -8.10 8.71
CA LEU A 34 -5.30 -7.07 9.71
C LEU A 34 -6.56 -6.67 10.46
N ALA A 35 -7.71 -6.52 9.78
CA ALA A 35 -8.98 -6.19 10.41
C ALA A 35 -9.41 -7.27 11.41
N ALA A 36 -9.24 -8.55 11.06
CA ALA A 36 -9.56 -9.68 11.93
C ALA A 36 -8.67 -9.76 13.19
N HIS A 37 -7.51 -9.11 13.21
CA HIS A 37 -6.57 -9.12 14.33
C HIS A 37 -6.25 -7.71 14.87
N ALA A 38 -7.06 -6.71 14.48
CA ALA A 38 -6.80 -5.30 14.76
C ALA A 38 -6.72 -5.02 16.27
N GLU A 39 -7.63 -5.61 17.06
CA GLU A 39 -7.66 -5.45 18.51
C GLU A 39 -6.42 -6.06 19.16
N SER A 40 -6.05 -7.30 18.79
CA SER A 40 -4.90 -8.03 19.35
C SER A 40 -3.57 -7.35 19.09
N PHE A 41 -3.43 -6.64 17.97
CA PHE A 41 -2.19 -5.97 17.57
C PHE A 41 -2.21 -4.44 17.75
N HIS A 42 -3.33 -3.90 18.21
CA HIS A 42 -3.56 -2.46 18.33
C HIS A 42 -3.26 -1.70 17.04
N VAL A 43 -3.85 -2.18 15.93
CA VAL A 43 -3.74 -1.57 14.59
C VAL A 43 -5.09 -0.99 14.21
N VAL A 44 -5.11 0.27 13.79
CA VAL A 44 -6.31 0.86 13.16
C VAL A 44 -6.34 0.43 11.70
N VAL A 45 -7.44 -0.20 11.30
CA VAL A 45 -7.68 -0.60 9.91
C VAL A 45 -8.86 0.20 9.37
N LYS A 46 -8.61 1.00 8.34
CA LYS A 46 -9.60 1.86 7.70
C LYS A 46 -9.78 1.44 6.24
N GLN A 47 -10.97 0.93 5.93
CA GLN A 47 -11.40 0.86 4.54
C GLN A 47 -11.69 2.28 4.05
N ALA A 48 -10.94 2.72 3.04
CA ALA A 48 -11.12 4.00 2.39
C ALA A 48 -12.15 3.89 1.24
N GLU A 49 -12.65 5.04 0.80
CA GLU A 49 -13.59 5.19 -0.31
C GLU A 49 -12.95 4.95 -1.68
N ASP A 50 -11.65 5.25 -1.81
CA ASP A 50 -10.83 5.05 -3.00
C ASP A 50 -9.34 5.02 -2.63
N GLU A 51 -8.48 4.80 -3.62
CA GLU A 51 -7.03 4.78 -3.44
C GLU A 51 -6.42 6.14 -3.11
N LEU A 52 -7.04 7.25 -3.51
CA LEU A 52 -6.58 8.61 -3.17
C LEU A 52 -6.73 8.86 -1.68
N ALA A 53 -7.89 8.56 -1.13
CA ALA A 53 -8.17 8.62 0.30
C ALA A 53 -7.28 7.63 1.07
N ALA A 54 -7.10 6.41 0.55
CA ALA A 54 -6.28 5.39 1.18
C ALA A 54 -4.83 5.85 1.42
N ILE A 55 -4.14 6.38 0.40
CA ILE A 55 -2.77 6.84 0.57
C ILE A 55 -2.67 8.11 1.41
N ASN A 56 -3.57 9.07 1.22
CA ASN A 56 -3.55 10.32 1.99
C ASN A 56 -3.80 10.10 3.49
N MET A 57 -4.69 9.16 3.85
CA MET A 57 -4.88 8.76 5.25
C MET A 57 -3.61 8.12 5.83
N ALA A 58 -2.93 7.25 5.07
CA ALA A 58 -1.70 6.61 5.54
C ALA A 58 -0.56 7.64 5.73
N ILE A 59 -0.42 8.59 4.81
CA ILE A 59 0.53 9.70 4.93
C ILE A 59 0.19 10.55 6.17
N GLY A 60 -1.07 10.93 6.35
CA GLY A 60 -1.50 11.71 7.52
C GLY A 60 -1.24 11.00 8.84
N ALA A 61 -1.50 9.69 8.91
CA ALA A 61 -1.17 8.88 10.08
C ALA A 61 0.35 8.81 10.33
N SER A 62 1.14 8.65 9.27
CA SER A 62 2.60 8.67 9.39
C SER A 62 3.14 10.01 9.87
N HIS A 63 2.60 11.10 9.33
CA HIS A 63 2.93 12.46 9.76
C HIS A 63 2.58 12.71 11.24
N ALA A 64 1.53 12.07 11.75
CA ALA A 64 1.16 12.09 13.16
C ALA A 64 2.07 11.22 14.07
N GLY A 65 3.05 10.51 13.49
CA GLY A 65 4.10 9.80 14.23
C GLY A 65 3.91 8.29 14.35
N VAL A 66 2.93 7.69 13.67
CA VAL A 66 2.72 6.24 13.71
C VAL A 66 3.22 5.54 12.45
N ARG A 67 3.66 4.28 12.56
CA ARG A 67 3.99 3.49 11.36
C ARG A 67 2.71 3.17 10.61
N ALA A 68 2.57 3.74 9.42
CA ALA A 68 1.42 3.59 8.57
C ALA A 68 1.77 2.93 7.24
N MET A 69 0.82 2.19 6.68
CA MET A 69 0.96 1.58 5.37
C MET A 69 -0.36 1.62 4.60
N THR A 70 -0.27 1.39 3.29
CA THR A 70 -1.41 1.05 2.43
C THR A 70 -1.05 -0.15 1.56
N ALA A 71 -2.06 -0.80 0.97
CA ALA A 71 -1.86 -1.90 0.04
C ALA A 71 -2.85 -1.79 -1.13
N THR A 72 -2.36 -2.04 -2.34
CA THR A 72 -3.11 -1.89 -3.60
C THR A 72 -2.54 -2.81 -4.68
N SER A 73 -2.98 -2.63 -5.92
CA SER A 73 -2.41 -3.24 -7.13
C SER A 73 -2.24 -2.18 -8.22
N GLY A 74 -1.65 -2.52 -9.37
CA GLY A 74 -1.19 -1.56 -10.38
C GLY A 74 -2.16 -0.40 -10.70
N GLY A 75 -3.44 -0.69 -10.96
CA GLY A 75 -4.44 0.35 -11.26
C GLY A 75 -4.67 1.35 -10.13
N GLY A 76 -4.58 0.90 -8.87
CA GLY A 76 -4.76 1.74 -7.70
C GLY A 76 -3.47 2.46 -7.32
N PHE A 77 -2.32 1.82 -7.52
CA PHE A 77 -1.03 2.50 -7.39
C PHE A 77 -0.94 3.69 -8.35
N ALA A 78 -1.44 3.54 -9.59
CA ALA A 78 -1.51 4.64 -10.55
C ALA A 78 -2.31 5.85 -10.05
N LEU A 79 -3.38 5.64 -9.25
CA LEU A 79 -4.12 6.73 -8.62
C LEU A 79 -3.34 7.38 -7.46
N MET A 80 -2.56 6.59 -6.73
CA MET A 80 -1.79 7.04 -5.56
C MET A 80 -0.58 7.93 -5.90
N VAL A 81 -0.16 7.98 -7.17
CA VAL A 81 1.11 8.57 -7.60
C VAL A 81 1.32 10.01 -7.13
N GLU A 82 0.29 10.86 -7.19
CA GLU A 82 0.39 12.26 -6.74
C GLU A 82 0.77 12.35 -5.25
N ALA A 83 0.03 11.64 -4.39
CA ALA A 83 0.27 11.61 -2.96
C ALA A 83 1.57 10.88 -2.59
N PHE A 84 1.99 9.88 -3.39
CA PHE A 84 3.30 9.24 -3.22
C PHE A 84 4.44 10.24 -3.38
N GLY A 85 4.36 11.13 -4.36
CA GLY A 85 5.28 12.27 -4.51
C GLY A 85 5.23 13.24 -3.32
N MET A 86 4.03 13.53 -2.82
CA MET A 86 3.85 14.37 -1.61
C MET A 86 4.53 13.76 -0.38
N ALA A 87 4.43 12.44 -0.17
CA ALA A 87 5.09 11.75 0.92
C ALA A 87 6.61 11.95 0.86
N ALA A 88 7.20 11.85 -0.33
CA ALA A 88 8.62 12.08 -0.52
C ALA A 88 9.02 13.55 -0.29
N MET A 89 8.25 14.51 -0.83
CA MET A 89 8.53 15.94 -0.67
C MET A 89 8.45 16.40 0.79
N THR A 90 7.59 15.76 1.59
CA THR A 90 7.43 16.06 3.03
C THR A 90 8.30 15.19 3.92
N GLU A 91 9.13 14.32 3.34
CA GLU A 91 9.94 13.32 4.05
C GLU A 91 9.10 12.45 5.02
N THR A 92 7.82 12.22 4.68
CA THR A 92 6.90 11.42 5.49
C THR A 92 7.08 9.94 5.17
N PRO A 93 7.48 9.09 6.14
CA PRO A 93 7.71 7.68 5.88
C PRO A 93 6.43 6.95 5.45
N LEU A 94 6.46 6.18 4.38
CA LEU A 94 5.29 5.43 3.91
C LEU A 94 5.72 4.09 3.30
N VAL A 95 4.99 3.03 3.63
CA VAL A 95 5.08 1.74 2.94
C VAL A 95 3.82 1.53 2.11
N VAL A 96 3.99 1.29 0.81
CA VAL A 96 2.92 0.92 -0.12
C VAL A 96 3.18 -0.50 -0.60
N VAL A 97 2.27 -1.42 -0.31
CA VAL A 97 2.33 -2.77 -0.88
C VAL A 97 1.62 -2.75 -2.22
N GLU A 98 2.37 -2.81 -3.30
CA GLU A 98 1.85 -3.01 -4.63
C GLU A 98 1.87 -4.53 -4.91
N SER A 99 0.67 -5.14 -4.95
CA SER A 99 0.51 -6.56 -5.25
C SER A 99 0.25 -6.73 -6.74
N GLN A 100 1.33 -6.88 -7.52
CA GLN A 100 1.27 -6.95 -8.98
C GLN A 100 0.26 -7.99 -9.48
N ARG A 101 -0.55 -7.56 -10.45
CA ARG A 101 -1.48 -8.41 -11.23
C ARG A 101 -1.37 -8.03 -12.69
N SER A 102 -1.80 -8.90 -13.60
CA SER A 102 -1.64 -8.63 -15.04
C SER A 102 -2.40 -7.36 -15.46
N GLY A 103 -1.71 -6.46 -16.16
CA GLY A 103 -2.25 -5.23 -16.73
C GLY A 103 -2.43 -5.32 -18.26
N PRO A 104 -2.52 -4.18 -18.98
CA PRO A 104 -2.72 -2.83 -18.48
C PRO A 104 -4.18 -2.56 -18.07
N SER A 105 -4.43 -1.39 -17.46
CA SER A 105 -5.77 -0.99 -16.99
C SER A 105 -6.34 -2.03 -16.00
N THR A 106 -7.58 -2.48 -16.19
CA THR A 106 -8.17 -3.55 -15.36
C THR A 106 -7.38 -4.84 -15.47
N GLY A 107 -6.86 -5.13 -16.67
CA GLY A 107 -6.09 -6.32 -16.99
C GLY A 107 -6.80 -7.62 -16.61
N LEU A 108 -6.08 -8.53 -15.95
CA LEU A 108 -6.62 -9.79 -15.45
C LEU A 108 -6.48 -9.83 -13.92
N PRO A 109 -7.51 -9.40 -13.15
CA PRO A 109 -7.40 -9.18 -11.71
C PRO A 109 -6.96 -10.39 -10.88
N THR A 110 -7.12 -11.60 -11.41
CA THR A 110 -6.80 -12.87 -10.75
C THR A 110 -5.57 -13.56 -11.35
N LYS A 111 -4.82 -12.92 -12.25
CA LYS A 111 -3.59 -13.45 -12.84
C LYS A 111 -2.40 -12.60 -12.41
N THR A 112 -1.27 -13.27 -12.25
CA THR A 112 -0.02 -12.64 -11.84
C THR A 112 0.73 -12.13 -13.05
N GLU A 113 1.45 -11.04 -12.86
CA GLU A 113 2.44 -10.50 -13.79
C GLU A 113 3.49 -9.74 -12.97
N GLN A 114 4.63 -9.40 -13.57
CA GLN A 114 5.65 -8.54 -12.99
C GLN A 114 5.89 -7.29 -13.87
N GLY A 115 4.79 -6.71 -14.39
CA GLY A 115 4.82 -5.65 -15.39
C GLY A 115 4.98 -4.24 -14.83
N ASP A 116 4.85 -4.05 -13.50
CA ASP A 116 4.69 -2.73 -12.90
C ASP A 116 6.01 -2.07 -12.47
N LEU A 117 7.15 -2.76 -12.64
CA LEU A 117 8.46 -2.27 -12.18
C LEU A 117 8.79 -0.86 -12.71
N GLN A 118 8.58 -0.63 -14.01
CA GLN A 118 8.89 0.68 -14.62
C GLN A 118 7.93 1.78 -14.13
N MET A 119 6.65 1.44 -13.89
CA MET A 119 5.68 2.37 -13.31
C MET A 119 6.11 2.80 -11.90
N ILE A 120 6.57 1.86 -11.07
CA ILE A 120 7.03 2.14 -9.70
C ILE A 120 8.31 2.97 -9.71
N LEU A 121 9.28 2.63 -10.57
CA LEU A 121 10.54 3.36 -10.70
C LEU A 121 10.32 4.78 -11.24
N GLY A 122 9.33 4.99 -12.11
CA GLY A 122 8.96 6.28 -12.69
C GLY A 122 7.82 7.01 -11.97
N ALA A 123 7.42 6.57 -10.77
CA ALA A 123 6.25 7.13 -10.09
C ALA A 123 6.47 8.60 -9.66
N SER A 124 5.46 9.41 -9.95
CA SER A 124 5.30 10.84 -9.64
C SER A 124 6.16 11.78 -10.47
N GLN A 125 5.67 13.00 -10.65
CA GLN A 125 6.43 14.10 -11.26
C GLN A 125 7.66 14.45 -10.42
N GLY A 126 8.75 14.79 -11.10
CA GLY A 126 10.01 15.20 -10.47
C GLY A 126 10.88 14.05 -9.96
N GLU A 127 11.92 14.39 -9.22
CA GLU A 127 12.92 13.46 -8.73
C GLU A 127 12.86 13.37 -7.20
N PHE A 128 12.86 12.15 -6.68
CA PHE A 128 12.99 11.88 -5.25
C PHE A 128 13.43 10.44 -5.03
N PRO A 129 14.13 10.15 -3.91
CA PRO A 129 14.52 8.79 -3.59
C PRO A 129 13.28 7.94 -3.27
N ARG A 130 13.24 6.74 -3.82
CA ARG A 130 12.23 5.72 -3.51
C ARG A 130 12.90 4.37 -3.36
N VAL A 131 12.54 3.65 -2.31
CA VAL A 131 13.08 2.30 -2.03
C VAL A 131 12.08 1.29 -2.56
N VAL A 132 12.55 0.39 -3.44
CA VAL A 132 11.72 -0.65 -4.08
C VAL A 132 12.27 -2.01 -3.69
N LEU A 133 11.40 -2.89 -3.18
CA LEU A 133 11.72 -4.25 -2.77
C LEU A 133 10.78 -5.23 -3.49
N GLY A 134 11.31 -6.35 -3.98
CA GLY A 134 10.55 -7.41 -4.63
C GLY A 134 10.79 -8.77 -3.95
N PRO A 135 9.81 -9.29 -3.19
CA PRO A 135 9.87 -10.62 -2.57
C PRO A 135 9.43 -11.75 -3.50
#